data_AF-A0A829HFV4-F1
#
_entry.id   AF-A0A829HFV4-F1
#
_cell.length_a   1.000
_cell.length_b   1.000
_cell.length_c   1.000
_cell.angle_alpha   90.00
_cell.angle_beta   90.00
_cell.angle_gamma   90.00
#
_symmetry.space_group_name_H-M   'P 1'
#
loop_
_entity.id
_entity.type
_entity.pdbx_description
1 polymer ?
#
loop_
_entity_poly.entity_id
_entity_poly.type
_entity_poly.pdbx_seq_one_letter_code
_entity_poly.pdbx_strand_id
1 'polypeptide(L)'
;MEKLLAIMQELRQKCPWDQQQTPESLTRYAIEEAYEVEAAIRSGEVDEIRNELGDLLLQVVFQSQMFDEKGLFNFQDVVEAISEKLIRRHPHVFEAEKYQNLTSEQVSDLWKQIKQQEKQGKIGSRLDEIKHAPALVQSHEIQHKAAQLGFDFESVDDAYAKLDEELEELQQAIKSQNVDHIQEEFGDCLFSLINVGRKLGVSSETALLATIHKFRSRFAFIEQQAQQQQKDLQDMSLAEMDELWEQAKRQLKSQEKDNEVAASPQQT
;
A
#
# COMPACT_ATOMS: atom_id res chain seq x y z
N MET A 1 6.98 -11.98 -23.37
CA MET A 1 6.63 -12.87 -22.24
C MET A 1 7.34 -14.22 -22.29
N GLU A 2 7.31 -14.96 -23.40
CA GLU A 2 7.98 -16.28 -23.51
C GLU A 2 9.44 -16.29 -23.04
N LYS A 3 10.22 -15.27 -23.42
CA LYS A 3 11.61 -15.10 -22.96
C LYS A 3 11.75 -15.09 -21.43
N LEU A 4 10.86 -14.37 -20.72
CA LEU A 4 10.91 -14.25 -19.26
C LEU A 4 10.57 -15.59 -18.58
N LEU A 5 9.54 -16.28 -19.08
CA LEU A 5 9.14 -17.59 -18.57
C LEU A 5 10.27 -18.63 -18.77
N ALA A 6 10.90 -18.64 -19.94
CA ALA A 6 12.05 -19.51 -20.21
C ALA A 6 13.25 -19.22 -19.30
N ILE A 7 13.53 -17.95 -19.02
CA ILE A 7 14.58 -17.56 -18.06
C ILE A 7 14.24 -18.08 -16.66
N MET A 8 13.01 -17.87 -16.18
CA MET A 8 12.60 -18.35 -14.86
C MET A 8 12.70 -19.87 -14.75
N GLN A 9 12.28 -20.60 -15.78
CA GLN A 9 12.40 -22.06 -15.82
C GLN A 9 13.88 -22.50 -15.74
N GLU A 10 14.77 -21.85 -16.48
CA GLU A 10 16.21 -22.11 -16.44
C GLU A 10 16.81 -21.82 -15.06
N LEU A 11 16.42 -20.71 -14.42
CA LEU A 11 16.84 -20.33 -13.07
C LEU A 11 16.41 -21.37 -12.04
N ARG A 12 15.13 -21.78 -12.06
CA ARG A 12 14.60 -22.86 -11.20
C ARG A 12 15.28 -24.21 -11.45
N GLN A 13 15.87 -24.44 -12.62
CA GLN A 13 16.60 -25.68 -12.91
C GLN A 13 18.09 -25.62 -12.55
N LYS A 14 18.72 -24.45 -12.57
CA LYS A 14 20.18 -24.33 -12.53
C LYS A 14 20.73 -23.49 -11.37
N CYS A 15 19.93 -22.60 -10.78
CA CYS A 15 20.35 -21.74 -9.69
C CYS A 15 19.95 -22.34 -8.33
N PRO A 16 20.92 -22.68 -7.45
CA PRO A 16 20.62 -23.27 -6.14
C PRO A 16 19.79 -22.35 -5.24
N TRP A 17 19.97 -21.02 -5.35
CA TRP A 17 19.19 -20.07 -4.57
C TRP A 17 17.73 -20.03 -5.01
N ASP A 18 17.49 -19.98 -6.33
CA ASP A 18 16.14 -19.98 -6.88
C ASP A 18 15.43 -21.29 -6.57
N GLN A 19 16.12 -22.44 -6.65
CA GLN A 19 15.59 -23.76 -6.32
C GLN A 19 15.09 -23.88 -4.88
N GLN A 20 15.80 -23.25 -3.93
CA GLN A 20 15.47 -23.33 -2.51
C GLN A 20 14.25 -22.48 -2.11
N GLN A 21 13.81 -21.56 -2.95
CA GLN A 21 12.63 -20.74 -2.66
C GLN A 21 11.36 -21.61 -2.57
N THR A 22 10.43 -21.17 -1.72
CA THR A 22 9.06 -21.70 -1.62
C THR A 22 8.05 -20.57 -1.89
N PRO A 23 6.78 -20.85 -2.25
CA PRO A 23 5.79 -19.80 -2.40
C PRO A 23 5.67 -18.93 -1.14
N GLU A 24 5.79 -19.53 0.04
CA GLU A 24 5.75 -18.83 1.33
C GLU A 24 6.96 -17.92 1.51
N SER A 25 8.19 -18.36 1.18
CA SER A 25 9.39 -17.52 1.29
C SER A 25 9.36 -16.31 0.34
N LEU A 26 8.65 -16.44 -0.79
CA LEU A 26 8.51 -15.38 -1.78
C LEU A 26 7.45 -14.32 -1.43
N THR A 27 6.54 -14.60 -0.50
CA THR A 27 5.47 -13.66 -0.14
C THR A 27 5.98 -12.31 0.37
N ARG A 28 7.09 -12.30 1.13
CA ARG A 28 7.70 -11.06 1.62
C ARG A 28 8.19 -10.18 0.48
N TYR A 29 8.83 -10.77 -0.52
CA TYR A 29 9.38 -10.04 -1.65
C TYR A 29 8.25 -9.43 -2.49
N ALA A 30 7.16 -10.16 -2.71
CA ALA A 30 5.99 -9.60 -3.39
C ALA A 30 5.38 -8.38 -2.68
N ILE A 31 5.49 -8.31 -1.35
CA ILE A 31 5.08 -7.15 -0.57
C ILE A 31 6.11 -6.03 -0.72
N GLU A 32 7.40 -6.33 -0.56
CA GLU A 32 8.52 -5.38 -0.73
C GLU A 32 8.47 -4.71 -2.11
N GLU A 33 8.40 -5.48 -3.21
CA GLU A 33 8.35 -4.93 -4.57
C GLU A 33 7.09 -4.06 -4.80
N ALA A 34 5.97 -4.36 -4.14
CA ALA A 34 4.78 -3.51 -4.24
C ALA A 34 4.99 -2.13 -3.62
N TYR A 35 5.79 -2.05 -2.54
CA TYR A 35 6.20 -0.78 -1.94
C TYR A 35 7.29 -0.06 -2.75
N GLU A 36 8.22 -0.79 -3.36
CA GLU A 36 9.22 -0.18 -4.24
C GLU A 36 8.58 0.39 -5.52
N VAL A 37 7.58 -0.29 -6.10
CA VAL A 37 6.75 0.28 -7.18
C VAL A 37 6.09 1.58 -6.75
N GLU A 38 5.54 1.64 -5.53
CA GLU A 38 4.94 2.87 -5.00
C GLU A 38 5.97 3.99 -4.86
N ALA A 39 7.15 3.68 -4.31
CA ALA A 39 8.24 4.63 -4.14
C ALA A 39 8.76 5.15 -5.49
N ALA A 40 8.95 4.26 -6.47
CA ALA A 40 9.39 4.61 -7.81
C ALA A 40 8.36 5.51 -8.52
N ILE A 41 7.06 5.19 -8.44
CA ILE A 41 5.99 6.04 -9.01
C ILE A 41 6.05 7.44 -8.41
N ARG A 42 6.27 7.55 -7.09
CA ARG A 42 6.35 8.84 -6.39
C ARG A 42 7.59 9.64 -6.81
N SER A 43 8.70 8.98 -7.10
CA SER A 43 9.92 9.64 -7.57
C SER A 43 9.75 10.28 -8.95
N GLY A 44 8.87 9.74 -9.79
CA GLY A 44 8.69 10.17 -11.19
C GLY A 44 9.77 9.66 -12.15
N GLU A 45 10.77 8.93 -11.66
CA GLU A 45 11.86 8.39 -12.48
C GLU A 45 11.39 7.18 -13.29
N VAL A 46 11.18 7.40 -14.59
CA VAL A 46 10.54 6.42 -15.49
C VAL A 46 11.32 5.10 -15.58
N ASP A 47 12.65 5.15 -15.52
CA ASP A 47 13.47 3.94 -15.58
C ASP A 47 13.34 3.09 -14.30
N GLU A 48 13.29 3.73 -13.12
CA GLU A 48 13.03 3.04 -11.85
C GLU A 48 11.63 2.43 -11.84
N ILE A 49 10.60 3.19 -12.25
CA ILE A 49 9.23 2.68 -12.36
C ILE A 49 9.17 1.43 -13.23
N ARG A 50 9.87 1.42 -14.37
CA ARG A 50 9.91 0.26 -15.27
C ARG A 50 10.58 -0.95 -14.60
N ASN A 51 11.66 -0.73 -13.85
CA ASN A 51 12.40 -1.79 -13.18
C ASN A 51 11.54 -2.41 -12.06
N GLU A 52 10.98 -1.59 -11.18
CA GLU A 52 10.17 -2.07 -10.05
C GLU A 52 8.88 -2.76 -10.50
N LEU A 53 8.23 -2.28 -11.56
CA LEU A 53 7.10 -3.01 -12.18
C LEU A 53 7.54 -4.36 -12.75
N GLY A 54 8.78 -4.47 -13.23
CA GLY A 54 9.40 -5.70 -13.67
C GLY A 54 9.66 -6.67 -12.52
N ASP A 55 10.15 -6.18 -11.38
CA ASP A 55 10.43 -6.99 -10.19
C ASP A 55 9.13 -7.46 -9.53
N LEU A 56 8.08 -6.64 -9.50
CA LEU A 56 6.75 -7.10 -9.10
C LEU A 56 6.20 -8.18 -10.05
N LEU A 57 6.40 -8.04 -11.37
CA LEU A 57 6.03 -9.06 -12.36
C LEU A 57 6.86 -10.36 -12.18
N LEU A 58 8.14 -10.24 -11.81
CA LEU A 58 9.00 -11.38 -11.52
C LEU A 58 8.39 -12.24 -10.42
N GLN A 59 7.83 -11.65 -9.36
CA GLN A 59 7.20 -12.42 -8.27
C GLN A 59 6.00 -13.25 -8.76
N VAL A 60 5.19 -12.71 -9.68
CA VAL A 60 4.07 -13.44 -10.30
C VAL A 60 4.57 -14.61 -11.15
N VAL A 61 5.61 -14.37 -11.97
CA VAL A 61 6.21 -15.39 -12.85
C VAL A 61 6.87 -16.50 -12.03
N PHE A 62 7.64 -16.14 -10.99
CA PHE A 62 8.35 -17.08 -10.13
C PHE A 62 7.36 -18.01 -9.44
N GLN A 63 6.35 -17.47 -8.76
CA GLN A 63 5.35 -18.30 -8.08
C GLN A 63 4.57 -19.16 -9.08
N SER A 64 4.19 -18.62 -10.25
CA SER A 64 3.52 -19.40 -11.30
C SER A 64 4.36 -20.59 -11.76
N GLN A 65 5.67 -20.42 -11.93
CA GLN A 65 6.58 -21.51 -12.30
C GLN A 65 6.61 -22.61 -11.23
N MET A 66 6.54 -22.26 -9.95
CA MET A 66 6.55 -23.22 -8.84
C MET A 66 5.25 -24.02 -8.71
N PHE A 67 4.11 -23.43 -9.10
CA PHE A 67 2.84 -24.15 -9.20
C PHE A 67 2.77 -25.03 -10.46
N ASP A 68 3.42 -24.61 -11.55
CA ASP A 68 3.55 -25.38 -12.78
C ASP A 68 4.44 -26.62 -12.55
N GLU A 69 5.54 -26.49 -11.82
CA GLU A 69 6.39 -27.61 -11.38
C GLU A 69 5.63 -28.69 -10.60
N LYS A 70 4.52 -28.31 -9.93
CA LYS A 70 3.63 -29.22 -9.19
C LYS A 70 2.47 -29.74 -10.05
N GLY A 71 2.37 -29.32 -11.31
CA GLY A 71 1.28 -29.68 -12.23
C GLY A 71 -0.07 -29.12 -11.82
N LEU A 72 -0.11 -27.99 -11.09
CA LEU A 72 -1.34 -27.40 -10.56
C LEU A 72 -1.94 -26.35 -11.51
N PHE A 73 -1.16 -25.33 -11.85
CA PHE A 73 -1.49 -24.30 -12.84
C PHE A 73 -0.20 -23.62 -13.30
N ASN A 74 -0.23 -22.97 -14.47
CA ASN A 74 0.89 -22.22 -15.01
C ASN A 74 0.57 -20.73 -15.16
N PHE A 75 1.52 -19.95 -15.68
CA PHE A 75 1.34 -18.51 -15.86
C PHE A 75 0.19 -18.15 -16.81
N GLN A 76 -0.09 -18.98 -17.82
CA GLN A 76 -1.20 -18.75 -18.75
C GLN A 76 -2.55 -18.86 -18.03
N ASP A 77 -2.70 -19.83 -17.12
CA ASP A 77 -3.91 -19.96 -16.30
C ASP A 77 -4.14 -18.71 -15.42
N VAL A 78 -3.07 -18.11 -14.89
CA VAL A 78 -3.14 -16.85 -14.14
C VAL A 78 -3.64 -15.70 -15.02
N VAL A 79 -3.11 -15.59 -16.24
CA VAL A 79 -3.52 -14.58 -17.23
C VAL A 79 -4.97 -14.77 -17.65
N GLU A 80 -5.41 -16.01 -17.85
CA GLU A 80 -6.78 -16.33 -18.21
C GLU A 80 -7.74 -15.96 -17.08
N ALA A 81 -7.43 -16.35 -15.85
CA ALA A 81 -8.24 -16.05 -14.67
C ALA A 81 -8.41 -14.53 -14.41
N ILE A 82 -7.39 -13.71 -14.67
CA ILE A 82 -7.54 -12.25 -14.57
C ILE A 82 -8.27 -11.67 -15.78
N SER A 83 -8.01 -12.16 -16.99
CA SER A 83 -8.68 -11.74 -18.23
C SER A 83 -10.19 -11.95 -18.16
N GLU A 84 -10.63 -13.16 -17.83
CA GLU A 84 -12.06 -13.49 -17.67
C GLU A 84 -12.72 -12.63 -16.59
N LYS A 85 -12.03 -12.40 -15.46
CA LYS A 85 -12.51 -11.55 -14.37
C LYS A 85 -12.66 -10.10 -14.81
N LEU A 86 -11.71 -9.56 -15.58
CA LEU A 86 -11.77 -8.19 -16.09
C LEU A 86 -12.90 -8.03 -17.11
N ILE A 87 -13.05 -8.97 -18.05
CA ILE A 87 -14.14 -8.97 -19.03
C ILE A 87 -15.49 -8.97 -18.30
N ARG A 88 -15.68 -9.89 -17.36
CA ARG A 88 -16.93 -10.04 -16.61
C ARG A 88 -17.26 -8.86 -15.71
N ARG A 89 -16.24 -8.15 -15.18
CA ARG A 89 -16.43 -6.95 -14.33
C ARG A 89 -16.57 -5.64 -15.12
N HIS A 90 -16.31 -5.66 -16.42
CA HIS A 90 -16.44 -4.49 -17.30
C HIS A 90 -17.39 -4.77 -18.48
N PRO A 91 -18.63 -5.20 -18.24
CA PRO A 91 -19.58 -5.44 -19.33
C PRO A 91 -19.89 -4.17 -20.12
N HIS A 92 -19.73 -2.99 -19.51
CA HIS A 92 -19.83 -1.70 -20.21
C HIS A 92 -18.75 -1.48 -21.28
N VAL A 93 -17.60 -2.16 -21.17
CA VAL A 93 -16.53 -2.14 -22.18
C VAL A 93 -16.73 -3.26 -23.20
N PHE A 94 -16.97 -4.49 -22.73
CA PHE A 94 -16.97 -5.69 -23.57
C PHE A 94 -18.35 -6.09 -24.13
N GLU A 95 -19.43 -5.48 -23.62
CA GLU A 95 -20.81 -5.60 -24.10
C GLU A 95 -21.42 -4.20 -24.30
N ALA A 96 -20.65 -3.28 -24.89
CA ALA A 96 -20.98 -1.85 -25.01
C ALA A 96 -22.38 -1.58 -25.61
N GLU A 97 -22.88 -2.48 -26.46
CA GLU A 97 -24.22 -2.39 -27.05
C GLU A 97 -25.35 -2.40 -26.01
N LYS A 98 -25.16 -3.10 -24.87
CA LYS A 98 -26.14 -3.22 -23.78
C LYS A 98 -26.01 -2.13 -22.73
N TYR A 99 -24.90 -1.41 -22.71
CA TYR A 99 -24.51 -0.49 -21.63
C TYR A 99 -23.99 0.81 -22.24
N GLN A 100 -24.88 1.58 -22.86
CA GLN A 100 -24.53 2.85 -23.50
C GLN A 100 -24.62 4.02 -22.51
N ASN A 101 -23.68 4.97 -22.65
CA ASN A 101 -23.68 6.26 -21.97
C ASN A 101 -23.70 6.21 -20.43
N LEU A 102 -23.01 5.24 -19.83
CA LEU A 102 -22.85 5.20 -18.38
C LEU A 102 -21.88 6.29 -17.92
N THR A 103 -22.24 7.00 -16.85
CA THR A 103 -21.33 7.90 -16.13
C THR A 103 -20.33 7.09 -15.28
N SER A 104 -19.23 7.72 -14.86
CA SER A 104 -18.24 7.08 -13.97
C SER A 104 -18.86 6.57 -12.66
N GLU A 105 -19.85 7.28 -12.12
CA GLU A 105 -20.61 6.86 -10.93
C GLU A 105 -21.43 5.60 -11.21
N GLN A 106 -22.17 5.57 -12.33
CA GLN A 106 -22.96 4.41 -12.73
C GLN A 106 -22.08 3.18 -13.01
N VAL A 107 -20.88 3.38 -13.56
CA VAL A 107 -19.89 2.31 -13.73
C VAL A 107 -19.41 1.77 -12.37
N SER A 108 -19.14 2.65 -11.41
CA SER A 108 -18.75 2.26 -10.05
C SER A 108 -19.82 1.42 -9.37
N ASP A 109 -21.09 1.82 -9.47
CA ASP A 109 -22.21 1.08 -8.87
C ASP A 109 -22.46 -0.27 -9.54
N LEU A 110 -22.38 -0.33 -10.88
CA LEU A 110 -22.45 -1.59 -11.62
C LEU A 110 -21.34 -2.55 -11.20
N TRP A 111 -20.12 -2.05 -11.00
CA TRP A 111 -19.00 -2.87 -10.55
C TRP A 111 -19.20 -3.42 -9.13
N LYS A 112 -19.75 -2.63 -8.20
CA LYS A 112 -20.13 -3.10 -6.86
C LYS A 112 -21.19 -4.20 -6.93
N GLN A 113 -22.20 -4.05 -7.78
CA GLN A 113 -23.25 -5.06 -7.97
C GLN A 113 -22.68 -6.38 -8.51
N ILE A 114 -21.83 -6.34 -9.53
CA ILE A 114 -21.18 -7.53 -10.10
C ILE A 114 -20.33 -8.24 -9.04
N LYS A 115 -19.56 -7.49 -8.25
CA LYS A 115 -18.79 -8.05 -7.13
C LYS A 115 -19.67 -8.70 -6.07
N GLN A 116 -20.85 -8.16 -5.80
CA GLN A 116 -21.77 -8.74 -4.83
C GLN A 116 -22.40 -10.04 -5.35
N GLN A 117 -22.71 -10.12 -6.64
CA GLN A 117 -23.23 -11.32 -7.29
C GLN A 117 -22.19 -12.46 -7.30
N GLU A 118 -20.91 -12.16 -7.56
CA GLU A 118 -19.81 -13.14 -7.46
C GLU A 118 -19.69 -13.80 -6.08
N LYS A 119 -20.19 -13.13 -5.03
CA LYS A 119 -20.12 -13.58 -3.64
C LYS A 119 -21.32 -14.44 -3.22
N GLN A 120 -22.41 -14.46 -4.00
CA GLN A 120 -23.58 -15.27 -3.68
C GLN A 120 -23.21 -16.76 -3.80
N GLY A 121 -23.10 -17.45 -2.64
CA GLY A 121 -22.81 -18.89 -2.57
C GLY A 121 -21.59 -19.27 -1.72
N LYS A 122 -20.79 -18.32 -1.22
CA LYS A 122 -19.69 -18.61 -0.27
C LYS A 122 -20.17 -18.39 1.16
N ILE A 123 -20.20 -19.45 1.97
CA ILE A 123 -20.52 -19.39 3.40
C ILE A 123 -19.23 -19.08 4.16
N GLY A 124 -19.15 -17.91 4.79
CA GLY A 124 -18.03 -17.44 5.62
C GLY A 124 -18.42 -16.15 6.34
N SER A 125 -17.71 -15.75 7.41
CA SER A 125 -17.93 -14.42 8.00
C SER A 125 -17.62 -13.36 6.94
N ARG A 126 -18.39 -12.27 6.92
CA ARG A 126 -18.17 -11.17 5.96
C ARG A 126 -16.80 -10.48 6.16
N LEU A 127 -16.20 -10.66 7.34
CA LEU A 127 -14.84 -10.21 7.68
C LEU A 127 -13.76 -11.22 7.25
N ASP A 128 -14.07 -12.53 7.11
CA ASP A 128 -13.14 -13.54 6.57
C ASP A 128 -12.75 -13.25 5.10
N GLU A 129 -13.48 -12.34 4.45
CA GLU A 129 -13.21 -11.87 3.09
C GLU A 129 -12.18 -10.72 3.03
N ILE A 130 -11.64 -10.26 4.16
CA ILE A 130 -10.54 -9.26 4.15
C ILE A 130 -9.28 -9.98 3.74
N LYS A 131 -8.65 -9.50 2.67
CA LYS A 131 -7.40 -10.09 2.17
C LYS A 131 -6.28 -9.85 3.17
N HIS A 132 -5.34 -10.78 3.24
CA HIS A 132 -4.06 -10.53 3.91
C HIS A 132 -3.41 -9.28 3.31
N ALA A 133 -3.14 -8.30 4.16
CA ALA A 133 -2.61 -6.99 3.81
C ALA A 133 -1.87 -6.42 5.05
N PRO A 134 -1.10 -5.32 4.93
CA PRO A 134 -0.57 -4.61 6.08
C PRO A 134 -1.67 -4.27 7.09
N ALA A 135 -1.31 -4.18 8.37
CA ALA A 135 -2.28 -3.96 9.46
C ALA A 135 -3.14 -2.70 9.21
N LEU A 136 -2.57 -1.62 8.69
CA LEU A 136 -3.32 -0.38 8.39
C LEU A 136 -4.42 -0.61 7.34
N VAL A 137 -4.09 -1.36 6.29
CA VAL A 137 -5.04 -1.71 5.22
C VAL A 137 -6.13 -2.65 5.74
N GLN A 138 -5.76 -3.65 6.54
CA GLN A 138 -6.74 -4.56 7.16
C GLN A 138 -7.72 -3.79 8.07
N SER A 139 -7.20 -2.94 8.96
CA SER A 139 -8.02 -2.11 9.86
C SER A 139 -8.98 -1.22 9.08
N HIS A 140 -8.50 -0.54 8.04
CA HIS A 140 -9.34 0.30 7.18
C HIS A 140 -10.45 -0.51 6.50
N GLU A 141 -10.15 -1.69 5.94
CA GLU A 141 -11.12 -2.56 5.28
C GLU A 141 -12.15 -3.16 6.25
N ILE A 142 -11.74 -3.54 7.47
CA ILE A 142 -12.65 -4.01 8.54
C ILE A 142 -13.68 -2.92 8.83
N GLN A 143 -13.20 -1.71 9.12
CA GLN A 143 -14.06 -0.58 9.49
C GLN A 143 -14.95 -0.17 8.31
N HIS A 144 -14.43 -0.15 7.09
CA HIS A 144 -15.22 0.15 5.89
C HIS A 144 -16.36 -0.86 5.69
N LYS A 145 -16.09 -2.16 5.89
CA LYS A 145 -17.13 -3.21 5.80
C LYS A 145 -18.14 -3.11 6.93
N ALA A 146 -17.71 -2.83 8.15
CA ALA A 146 -18.62 -2.62 9.29
C ALA A 146 -19.55 -1.44 9.00
N ALA A 147 -19.02 -0.36 8.44
CA ALA A 147 -19.79 0.83 8.07
C ALA A 147 -20.87 0.56 7.02
N GLN A 148 -20.61 -0.33 6.05
CA GLN A 148 -21.61 -0.75 5.06
C GLN A 148 -22.83 -1.46 5.68
N LEU A 149 -22.69 -1.97 6.92
CA LEU A 149 -23.77 -2.58 7.69
C LEU A 149 -24.50 -1.59 8.61
N GLY A 150 -24.11 -0.31 8.58
CA GLY A 150 -24.61 0.70 9.51
C GLY A 150 -23.89 0.72 10.86
N PHE A 151 -22.82 -0.06 11.03
CA PHE A 151 -21.96 0.01 12.21
C PHE A 151 -20.83 1.01 11.93
N ASP A 152 -21.16 2.28 12.02
CA ASP A 152 -20.23 3.40 11.83
C ASP A 152 -20.61 4.58 12.72
N PHE A 153 -19.64 5.45 13.00
CA PHE A 153 -19.88 6.77 13.57
C PHE A 153 -20.68 7.64 12.59
N GLU A 154 -21.42 8.64 13.06
CA GLU A 154 -22.20 9.52 12.16
C GLU A 154 -21.28 10.55 11.49
N SER A 155 -20.36 11.12 12.25
CA SER A 155 -19.44 12.18 11.80
C SER A 155 -17.97 11.82 12.01
N VAL A 156 -17.08 12.67 11.48
CA VAL A 156 -15.64 12.62 11.78
C VAL A 156 -15.40 12.97 13.26
N ASP A 157 -16.15 13.92 13.81
CA ASP A 157 -16.01 14.38 15.19
C ASP A 157 -16.31 13.25 16.19
N ASP A 158 -17.32 12.42 15.90
CA ASP A 158 -17.64 11.25 16.74
C ASP A 158 -16.51 10.21 16.71
N ALA A 159 -15.92 9.97 15.53
CA ALA A 159 -14.77 9.07 15.40
C ALA A 159 -13.53 9.64 16.12
N TYR A 160 -13.37 10.96 16.12
CA TYR A 160 -12.28 11.65 16.82
C TYR A 160 -12.48 11.60 18.34
N ALA A 161 -13.71 11.75 18.83
CA ALA A 161 -14.04 11.60 20.25
C ALA A 161 -13.72 10.18 20.74
N LYS A 162 -13.95 9.15 19.92
CA LYS A 162 -13.51 7.79 20.25
C LYS A 162 -11.98 7.68 20.31
N LEU A 163 -11.25 8.31 19.40
CA LEU A 163 -9.79 8.36 19.49
C LEU A 163 -9.31 9.04 20.78
N ASP A 164 -9.96 10.13 21.22
CA ASP A 164 -9.62 10.78 22.48
C ASP A 164 -9.84 9.85 23.69
N GLU A 165 -10.91 9.03 23.67
CA GLU A 165 -11.16 7.98 24.68
C GLU A 165 -10.01 6.95 24.73
N GLU A 166 -9.63 6.37 23.59
CA GLU A 166 -8.52 5.38 23.54
C GLU A 166 -7.19 5.99 24.01
N LEU A 167 -6.94 7.27 23.71
CA LEU A 167 -5.74 7.98 24.17
C LEU A 167 -5.75 8.18 25.69
N GLU A 168 -6.91 8.39 26.31
CA GLU A 168 -7.05 8.44 27.76
C GLU A 168 -6.80 7.07 28.41
N GLU A 169 -7.31 6.00 27.81
CA GLU A 169 -7.10 4.62 28.28
C GLU A 169 -5.63 4.20 28.18
N LEU A 170 -4.96 4.51 27.06
CA LEU A 170 -3.51 4.32 26.90
C LEU A 170 -2.71 5.09 27.96
N GLN A 171 -3.08 6.34 28.27
CA GLN A 171 -2.40 7.11 29.33
C GLN A 171 -2.57 6.45 30.71
N GLN A 172 -3.73 5.89 31.01
CA GLN A 172 -3.97 5.16 32.25
C GLN A 172 -3.15 3.86 32.30
N ALA A 173 -3.10 3.11 31.19
CA ALA A 173 -2.29 1.90 31.07
C ALA A 173 -0.80 2.21 31.31
N ILE A 174 -0.26 3.27 30.71
CA ILE A 174 1.13 3.72 30.91
C ILE A 174 1.40 4.05 32.39
N LYS A 175 0.50 4.78 33.06
CA LYS A 175 0.65 5.12 34.48
C LYS A 175 0.65 3.88 35.37
N SER A 176 -0.11 2.85 35.00
CA SER A 176 -0.18 1.58 35.72
C SER A 176 1.02 0.65 35.47
N GLN A 177 1.87 0.96 34.47
CA GLN A 177 3.00 0.14 34.02
C GLN A 177 2.63 -1.31 33.66
N ASN A 178 1.37 -1.55 33.30
CA ASN A 178 0.90 -2.86 32.84
C ASN A 178 1.20 -3.01 31.34
N VAL A 179 2.23 -3.79 31.01
CA VAL A 179 2.72 -3.95 29.63
C VAL A 179 1.67 -4.52 28.69
N ASP A 180 0.89 -5.51 29.14
CA ASP A 180 -0.14 -6.14 28.31
C ASP A 180 -1.24 -5.13 27.96
N HIS A 181 -1.69 -4.36 28.97
CA HIS A 181 -2.69 -3.32 28.79
C HIS A 181 -2.17 -2.18 27.91
N ILE A 182 -0.91 -1.77 28.06
CA ILE A 182 -0.30 -0.76 27.17
C ILE A 182 -0.33 -1.23 25.71
N GLN A 183 -0.06 -2.51 25.44
CA GLN A 183 -0.08 -3.04 24.08
C GLN A 183 -1.50 -3.05 23.49
N GLU A 184 -2.50 -3.43 24.28
CA GLU A 184 -3.91 -3.42 23.91
C GLU A 184 -4.37 -2.01 23.55
N GLU A 185 -4.25 -1.06 24.49
CA GLU A 185 -4.70 0.32 24.32
C GLU A 185 -3.94 1.05 23.19
N PHE A 186 -2.66 0.73 22.99
CA PHE A 186 -1.89 1.29 21.88
C PHE A 186 -2.41 0.78 20.52
N GLY A 187 -2.83 -0.49 20.47
CA GLY A 187 -3.49 -1.06 19.30
C GLY A 187 -4.81 -0.35 18.99
N ASP A 188 -5.62 -0.10 20.01
CA ASP A 188 -6.93 0.55 19.85
C ASP A 188 -6.80 2.03 19.47
N CYS A 189 -5.80 2.75 20.00
CA CYS A 189 -5.42 4.08 19.52
C CYS A 189 -5.13 4.09 18.01
N LEU A 190 -4.31 3.13 17.52
CA LEU A 190 -3.99 3.01 16.10
C LEU A 190 -5.25 2.69 15.28
N PHE A 191 -6.08 1.77 15.75
CA PHE A 191 -7.32 1.38 15.08
C PHE A 191 -8.30 2.56 14.97
N SER A 192 -8.48 3.31 16.07
CA SER A 192 -9.34 4.50 16.11
C SER A 192 -8.79 5.64 15.23
N LEU A 193 -7.48 5.86 15.20
CA LEU A 193 -6.87 6.86 14.30
C LEU A 193 -7.06 6.50 12.82
N ILE A 194 -6.96 5.22 12.46
CA ILE A 194 -7.26 4.74 11.11
C ILE A 194 -8.72 5.01 10.76
N ASN A 195 -9.63 4.88 11.73
CA ASN A 195 -11.05 5.13 11.51
C ASN A 195 -11.36 6.61 11.26
N VAL A 196 -10.68 7.51 11.99
CA VAL A 196 -10.69 8.96 11.71
C VAL A 196 -10.20 9.22 10.28
N GLY A 197 -9.07 8.62 9.88
CA GLY A 197 -8.54 8.71 8.53
C GLY A 197 -9.55 8.25 7.46
N ARG A 198 -10.19 7.10 7.67
CA ARG A 198 -11.24 6.57 6.80
C ARG A 198 -12.42 7.54 6.66
N LYS A 199 -12.89 8.14 7.76
CA LYS A 199 -13.97 9.15 7.74
C LYS A 199 -13.58 10.42 6.99
N LEU A 200 -12.30 10.79 7.01
CA LEU A 200 -11.74 11.89 6.21
C LEU A 200 -11.50 11.52 4.74
N GLY A 201 -11.73 10.26 4.33
CA GLY A 201 -11.43 9.78 2.98
C GLY A 201 -9.93 9.61 2.71
N VAL A 202 -9.11 9.49 3.76
CA VAL A 202 -7.65 9.35 3.68
C VAL A 202 -7.25 7.90 3.83
N SER A 203 -6.42 7.40 2.92
CA SER A 203 -5.72 6.12 3.06
C SER A 203 -4.61 6.25 4.11
N SER A 204 -4.79 5.63 5.28
CA SER A 204 -3.79 5.65 6.37
C SER A 204 -2.44 5.07 5.93
N GLU A 205 -2.46 4.03 5.11
CA GLU A 205 -1.25 3.40 4.54
C GLU A 205 -0.47 4.43 3.69
N THR A 206 -1.14 5.04 2.72
CA THR A 206 -0.54 6.02 1.81
C THR A 206 -0.05 7.25 2.56
N ALA A 207 -0.82 7.74 3.54
CA ALA A 207 -0.44 8.89 4.36
C ALA A 207 0.81 8.61 5.21
N LEU A 208 0.93 7.39 5.77
CA LEU A 208 2.10 6.99 6.53
C LEU A 208 3.33 6.82 5.63
N LEU A 209 3.19 6.15 4.49
CA LEU A 209 4.28 6.01 3.50
C LEU A 209 4.82 7.37 3.03
N ALA A 210 3.94 8.33 2.76
CA ALA A 210 4.34 9.70 2.41
C ALA A 210 5.10 10.38 3.55
N THR A 211 4.70 10.13 4.80
CA THR A 211 5.38 10.67 5.99
C THR A 211 6.76 10.04 6.19
N ILE A 212 6.88 8.72 6.02
CA ILE A 212 8.15 7.99 6.07
C ILE A 212 9.12 8.52 5.02
N HIS A 213 8.66 8.68 3.78
CA HIS A 213 9.49 9.22 2.70
C HIS A 213 9.97 10.63 3.03
N LYS A 214 9.07 11.52 3.45
CA LYS A 214 9.40 12.88 3.88
C LYS A 214 10.42 12.90 5.02
N PHE A 215 10.35 11.95 5.96
CA PHE A 215 11.35 11.80 7.01
C PHE A 215 12.72 11.39 6.42
N ARG A 216 12.75 10.35 5.56
CA ARG A 216 13.97 9.88 4.90
C ARG A 216 14.65 10.97 4.09
N SER A 217 13.90 11.72 3.27
CA SER A 217 14.46 12.81 2.46
C SER A 217 15.07 13.92 3.32
N ARG A 218 14.43 14.26 4.44
CA ARG A 218 14.97 15.27 5.38
C ARG A 218 16.20 14.76 6.10
N PHE A 219 16.21 13.51 6.54
CA PHE A 219 17.35 12.95 7.23
C PHE A 219 18.57 12.79 6.30
N ALA A 220 18.34 12.37 5.05
CA ALA A 220 19.39 12.33 4.03
C ALA A 220 20.00 13.72 3.74
N PHE A 221 19.20 14.78 3.81
CA PHE A 221 19.71 16.15 3.74
C PHE A 221 20.62 16.47 4.94
N ILE A 222 20.24 16.08 6.16
CA ILE A 222 21.09 16.26 7.34
C ILE A 222 22.42 15.52 7.16
N GLU A 223 22.38 14.26 6.71
CA GLU A 223 23.58 13.45 6.41
C GLU A 223 24.51 14.17 5.41
N GLN A 224 23.95 14.67 4.31
CA GLN A 224 24.71 15.39 3.29
C GLN A 224 25.34 16.68 3.85
N GLN A 225 24.61 17.45 4.66
CA GLN A 225 25.11 18.68 5.24
C GLN A 225 26.17 18.43 6.32
N ALA A 226 26.01 17.39 7.14
CA ALA A 226 27.01 16.97 8.11
C ALA A 226 28.32 16.59 7.41
N GLN A 227 28.23 15.82 6.31
CA GLN A 227 29.38 15.44 5.51
C GLN A 227 30.10 16.65 4.90
N GLN A 228 29.35 17.64 4.37
CA GLN A 228 29.94 18.89 3.86
C GLN A 228 30.65 19.69 4.95
N GLN A 229 30.13 19.65 6.18
CA GLN A 229 30.75 20.28 7.34
C GLN A 229 31.90 19.46 7.95
N GLN A 230 32.23 18.31 7.36
CA GLN A 230 33.23 17.36 7.87
C GLN A 230 32.96 16.94 9.33
N LYS A 231 31.68 16.84 9.71
CA LYS A 231 31.23 16.36 11.02
C LYS A 231 30.67 14.95 10.89
N ASP A 232 30.92 14.12 11.89
CA ASP A 232 30.15 12.89 12.10
C ASP A 232 28.81 13.26 12.74
N LEU A 233 27.71 12.66 12.28
CA LEU A 233 26.39 12.85 12.88
C LEU A 233 26.37 12.45 14.35
N GLN A 234 27.15 11.44 14.75
CA GLN A 234 27.21 10.99 16.15
C GLN A 234 27.78 12.08 17.08
N ASP A 235 28.57 12.99 16.54
CA ASP A 235 29.18 14.09 17.29
C ASP A 235 28.34 15.37 17.27
N MET A 236 27.23 15.39 16.51
CA MET A 236 26.34 16.54 16.43
C MET A 236 25.36 16.55 17.60
N SER A 237 25.14 17.73 18.16
CA SER A 237 24.08 17.95 19.14
C SER A 237 22.69 17.90 18.47
N LEU A 238 21.66 17.56 19.26
CA LEU A 238 20.26 17.62 18.80
C LEU A 238 19.89 19.01 18.27
N ALA A 239 20.41 20.08 18.87
CA ALA A 239 20.17 21.44 18.41
C ALA A 239 20.74 21.68 17.00
N GLU A 240 21.95 21.18 16.71
CA GLU A 240 22.52 21.29 15.37
C GLU A 240 21.74 20.43 14.35
N MET A 241 21.29 19.24 14.73
CA MET A 241 20.45 18.40 13.87
C MET A 241 19.09 19.04 13.60
N ASP A 242 18.47 19.67 14.61
CA ASP A 242 17.20 20.39 14.47
C ASP A 242 17.31 21.60 13.53
N GLU A 243 18.43 22.34 13.60
CA GLU A 243 18.70 23.42 12.66
C GLU A 243 18.79 22.92 11.21
N LEU A 244 19.50 21.81 10.98
CA LEU A 244 19.57 21.17 9.66
C LEU A 244 18.22 20.60 9.20
N TRP A 245 17.41 20.08 10.13
CA TRP A 245 16.07 19.60 9.86
C TRP A 245 15.14 20.72 9.38
N GLU A 246 15.16 21.88 10.04
CA GLU A 246 14.37 23.04 9.61
C GLU A 246 14.86 23.61 8.27
N GLN A 247 16.17 23.52 7.98
CA GLN A 247 16.71 23.83 6.65
C GLN A 247 16.16 22.86 5.58
N ALA A 248 16.20 21.55 5.84
CA ALA A 248 15.66 20.52 4.95
C ALA A 248 14.17 20.78 4.63
N LYS A 249 13.38 21.12 5.65
CA LYS A 249 11.95 21.46 5.48
C LYS A 249 11.70 22.63 4.54
N ARG A 250 12.56 23.65 4.56
CA ARG A 250 12.43 24.82 3.68
C ARG A 250 12.84 24.49 2.25
N GLN A 251 13.95 23.76 2.08
CA GLN A 251 14.51 23.45 0.77
C GLN A 251 13.64 22.46 -0.01
N LEU A 252 13.20 21.37 0.62
CA LEU A 252 12.36 20.36 -0.03
C LEU A 252 10.98 20.92 -0.43
N LYS A 253 10.39 21.80 0.39
CA LYS A 253 9.15 22.53 0.05
C LYS A 253 9.31 23.47 -1.15
N SER A 254 10.50 24.02 -1.36
CA SER A 254 10.77 24.85 -2.54
C SER A 254 10.86 23.99 -3.80
N GLN A 255 11.56 22.86 -3.72
CA GLN A 255 11.74 21.92 -4.83
C GLN A 255 10.41 21.29 -5.28
N GLU A 256 9.53 20.94 -4.34
CA GLU A 256 8.17 20.45 -4.66
C GLU A 256 7.37 21.48 -5.48
N LYS A 257 7.43 22.77 -5.11
CA LYS A 257 6.76 23.85 -5.84
C LYS A 257 7.35 24.08 -7.23
N ASP A 258 8.68 24.01 -7.35
CA ASP A 258 9.35 24.21 -8.63
C ASP A 258 9.05 23.04 -9.60
N ASN A 259 8.95 21.81 -9.08
CA ASN A 259 8.57 20.63 -9.87
C ASN A 259 7.08 20.65 -10.29
N GLU A 260 6.16 21.12 -9.44
CA GLU A 260 4.74 21.30 -9.82
C GLU A 260 4.55 22.37 -10.92
N VAL A 261 5.33 23.45 -10.86
CA VAL A 261 5.34 24.51 -11.89
C VAL A 261 5.93 23.99 -13.20
N ALA A 262 6.96 23.13 -13.15
CA ALA A 262 7.56 22.52 -14.33
C ALA A 262 6.68 21.41 -14.97
N ALA A 263 5.87 20.71 -14.18
CA ALA A 263 4.99 19.62 -14.63
C ALA A 263 3.61 20.11 -15.16
N SER A 264 3.31 21.41 -15.04
CA SER A 264 2.07 21.99 -15.58
C SER A 264 2.17 22.14 -17.11
N PRO A 265 1.27 21.53 -17.91
CA PRO A 265 1.29 21.72 -19.36
C PRO A 265 1.07 23.21 -19.64
N GLN A 266 1.95 23.81 -20.46
CA GLN A 266 1.69 25.13 -21.03
C GLN A 266 0.37 25.04 -21.80
N GLN A 267 -0.70 25.56 -21.20
CA GLN A 267 -1.97 25.75 -21.87
C GLN A 267 -1.77 26.83 -22.94
N THR A 268 -1.68 26.40 -24.19
CA THR A 268 -1.95 27.20 -25.39
C THR A 268 -3.01 26.50 -26.21
#